data_AF-X1J696-F1
#
_entry.id   AF-X1J696-F1
#
_cell.length_a   1.000
_cell.length_b   1.000
_cell.length_c   1.000
_cell.angle_alpha   90.00
_cell.angle_beta   90.00
_cell.angle_gamma   90.00
#
_symmetry.space_group_name_H-M   'P 1'
#
loop_
_entity.id
_entity.type
_entity.pdbx_description
1 polymer ?
#
loop_
_entity_poly.entity_id
_entity_poly.type
_entity_poly.pdbx_seq_one_letter_code
_entity_poly.pdbx_strand_id
1 'polypeptide(L)'
;EITWNGAMPGFPDKESISKTPEQPPGDFAGYDYIGFGSMLMSEQTLEEYSESVEGALDFMLAKAERDGCKGVIITEFGVLMGGHWNEEEIARAYEIVLEKGKDRAVGFFAFRFNFLEVDLPGMLVKENPKTQELIREWFTEILPEEK
;
A
#
# COMPACT_ATOMS: atom_id res chain seq x y z
N GLU A 1 -9.26 21.32 8.66
CA GLU A 1 -8.01 21.04 7.91
C GLU A 1 -7.65 19.60 8.23
N ILE A 2 -7.31 18.78 7.22
CA ILE A 2 -6.90 17.39 7.41
C ILE A 2 -5.37 17.35 7.33
N THR A 3 -4.71 16.78 8.33
CA THR A 3 -3.24 16.63 8.35
C THR A 3 -2.86 15.14 8.29
N TRP A 4 -1.96 14.77 7.37
CA TRP A 4 -1.38 13.42 7.31
C TRP A 4 0.13 13.48 7.15
N ASN A 5 0.82 12.38 7.50
CA ASN A 5 2.24 12.20 7.18
C ASN A 5 2.46 10.80 6.59
N GLY A 6 3.21 10.72 5.50
CA GLY A 6 3.56 9.46 4.83
C GLY A 6 4.76 8.80 5.51
N ALA A 7 4.67 7.49 5.73
CA ALA A 7 5.79 6.68 6.17
C ALA A 7 5.88 5.44 5.27
N MET A 8 7.05 5.20 4.67
CA MET A 8 7.32 3.86 4.16
C MET A 8 7.51 2.95 5.39
N PRO A 9 6.75 1.84 5.52
CA PRO A 9 7.19 0.79 6.41
C PRO A 9 8.52 0.33 5.83
N GLY A 10 9.61 0.56 6.57
CA GLY A 10 10.93 0.15 6.13
C GLY A 10 10.88 -1.31 5.68
N PHE A 11 11.52 -1.62 4.55
CA PHE A 11 11.61 -2.98 4.04
C PHE A 11 11.98 -3.92 5.19
N PRO A 12 11.12 -4.89 5.55
CA PRO A 12 11.45 -5.78 6.64
C PRO A 12 12.63 -6.64 6.18
N ASP A 13 13.81 -6.41 6.77
CA ASP A 13 14.84 -7.45 6.74
C ASP A 13 14.35 -8.62 7.63
N LYS A 14 14.77 -9.84 7.31
CA LYS A 14 14.36 -11.04 8.06
C LYS A 14 14.81 -11.04 9.53
N GLU A 15 15.69 -10.14 9.95
CA GLU A 15 16.13 -9.99 11.35
C GLU A 15 15.20 -9.07 12.17
N SER A 16 14.55 -8.10 11.52
CA SER A 16 13.68 -7.09 12.14
C SER A 16 12.33 -7.63 12.64
N ILE A 17 11.92 -8.82 12.17
CA ILE A 17 10.70 -9.52 12.62
C ILE A 17 10.88 -10.14 14.02
N SER A 18 12.12 -10.25 14.52
CA SER A 18 12.44 -11.03 15.73
C SER A 18 12.74 -10.23 17.00
N LYS A 19 12.63 -8.90 16.99
CA LYS A 19 12.89 -8.08 18.17
C LYS A 19 11.68 -7.17 18.48
N THR A 20 11.15 -7.33 19.68
CA THR A 20 10.15 -6.47 20.32
C THR A 20 10.49 -4.97 20.22
N PRO A 21 9.49 -4.09 20.35
CA PRO A 21 9.22 -2.96 19.47
C PRO A 21 10.07 -1.73 19.81
N GLU A 22 11.34 -1.72 19.42
CA GLU A 22 12.08 -0.47 19.36
C GLU A 22 11.62 0.29 18.11
N GLN A 23 10.71 1.24 18.32
CA GLN A 23 10.00 2.05 17.33
C GLN A 23 10.86 2.42 16.09
N PRO A 24 10.50 1.94 14.88
CA PRO A 24 10.93 2.63 13.67
C PRO A 24 10.28 4.04 13.62
N PRO A 25 10.99 5.04 13.05
CA PRO A 25 10.81 6.46 13.37
C PRO A 25 9.42 7.00 13.06
N GLY A 26 8.98 7.99 13.85
CA GLY A 26 7.80 8.81 13.60
C GLY A 26 6.93 8.95 14.83
N ASP A 27 6.81 10.16 15.34
CA ASP A 27 5.75 10.61 16.23
C ASP A 27 4.68 11.26 15.36
N PHE A 28 3.47 10.71 15.37
CA PHE A 28 2.33 11.22 14.61
C PHE A 28 1.30 11.93 15.50
N ALA A 29 1.64 12.25 16.75
CA ALA A 29 0.77 13.04 17.59
C ALA A 29 0.43 14.39 16.93
N GLY A 30 -0.87 14.67 16.81
CA GLY A 30 -1.38 15.88 16.15
C GLY A 30 -1.66 15.75 14.65
N TYR A 31 -1.40 14.58 14.04
CA TYR A 31 -1.91 14.26 12.71
C TYR A 31 -3.27 13.57 12.79
N ASP A 32 -4.12 13.77 11.78
CA ASP A 32 -5.38 13.05 11.67
C ASP A 32 -5.18 11.60 11.19
N TYR A 33 -4.26 11.39 10.25
CA TYR A 33 -4.06 10.07 9.62
C TYR A 33 -2.58 9.76 9.39
N ILE A 34 -2.24 8.47 9.43
CA ILE A 34 -0.91 7.97 9.07
C ILE A 34 -0.97 7.36 7.66
N GLY A 35 -0.14 7.85 6.74
CA GLY A 35 -0.01 7.29 5.39
C GLY A 35 1.06 6.22 5.33
N PHE A 36 0.85 5.14 4.57
CA PHE A 36 1.93 4.18 4.28
C PHE A 36 1.82 3.52 2.91
N GLY A 37 2.96 3.10 2.36
CA GLY A 37 3.04 2.40 1.08
C GLY A 37 3.30 0.90 1.22
N SER A 38 2.90 0.11 0.22
CA SER A 38 3.24 -1.32 0.12
C SER A 38 3.41 -1.74 -1.34
N MET A 39 4.62 -2.16 -1.70
CA MET A 39 4.97 -2.54 -3.08
C MET A 39 5.42 -3.99 -3.13
N LEU A 40 4.88 -4.77 -4.07
CA LEU A 40 5.37 -6.12 -4.36
C LEU A 40 6.77 -6.02 -4.96
N MET A 41 7.75 -6.65 -4.31
CA MET A 41 9.15 -6.68 -4.75
C MET A 41 9.39 -7.84 -5.73
N SER A 42 10.42 -7.74 -6.57
CA SER A 42 10.74 -8.75 -7.60
C SER A 42 11.08 -10.14 -7.04
N GLU A 43 11.56 -10.20 -5.80
CA GLU A 43 11.99 -11.42 -5.11
C GLU A 43 10.90 -12.02 -4.19
N GLN A 44 9.77 -11.34 -4.02
CA GLN A 44 8.70 -11.74 -3.09
C GLN A 44 7.62 -12.54 -3.81
N THR A 45 7.19 -13.66 -3.25
CA THR A 45 5.95 -14.32 -3.68
C THR A 45 4.72 -13.49 -3.32
N LEU A 46 3.57 -13.76 -3.97
CA LEU A 46 2.29 -13.14 -3.61
C LEU A 46 1.84 -13.47 -2.17
N GLU A 47 2.23 -14.64 -1.65
CA GLU A 47 1.95 -15.06 -0.27
C GLU A 47 2.76 -14.21 0.71
N GLU A 48 4.09 -14.10 0.51
CA GLU A 48 4.95 -13.23 1.32
C GLU A 48 4.51 -11.77 1.26
N TYR A 49 4.07 -11.30 0.09
CA TYR A 49 3.53 -9.95 -0.07
C TYR A 49 2.22 -9.76 0.70
N SER A 50 1.32 -10.74 0.64
CA SER A 50 0.08 -10.75 1.42
C SER A 50 0.35 -10.65 2.93
N GLU A 51 1.28 -11.45 3.44
CA GLU A 51 1.72 -11.38 4.85
C GLU A 51 2.35 -10.03 5.18
N SER A 52 3.17 -9.48 4.29
CA SER A 52 3.79 -8.16 4.47
C SER A 52 2.75 -7.03 4.53
N VAL A 53 1.70 -7.08 3.70
CA VAL A 53 0.61 -6.10 3.71
C VAL A 53 -0.17 -6.19 5.03
N GLU A 54 -0.45 -7.40 5.49
CA GLU A 54 -1.12 -7.65 6.78
C GLU A 54 -0.32 -7.05 7.94
N GLY A 55 0.98 -7.39 8.02
CA GLY A 55 1.86 -6.91 9.08
C GLY A 55 2.05 -5.39 9.06
N ALA A 56 2.13 -4.79 7.87
CA ALA A 56 2.19 -3.33 7.73
C ALA A 56 0.91 -2.66 8.21
N LEU A 57 -0.28 -3.21 7.88
CA LEU A 57 -1.55 -2.71 8.38
C LEU A 57 -1.66 -2.81 9.90
N ASP A 58 -1.35 -3.97 10.48
CA ASP A 58 -1.36 -4.19 11.93
C ASP A 58 -0.47 -3.18 12.65
N PHE A 59 0.76 -3.01 12.15
CA PHE A 59 1.73 -2.11 12.72
C PHE A 59 1.28 -0.64 12.66
N MET A 60 0.77 -0.19 11.51
CA MET A 60 0.37 1.21 11.33
C MET A 60 -0.92 1.54 12.07
N LEU A 61 -1.87 0.59 12.18
CA LEU A 61 -3.07 0.76 13.00
C LEU A 61 -2.74 0.87 14.49
N ALA A 62 -1.86 0.02 15.00
CA ALA A 62 -1.41 0.10 16.39
C ALA A 62 -0.71 1.44 16.66
N LYS A 63 0.03 1.97 15.68
CA LYS A 63 0.66 3.30 15.77
C LYS A 63 -0.36 4.44 15.74
N ALA A 64 -1.37 4.33 14.88
CA ALA A 64 -2.47 5.30 14.82
C ALA A 64 -3.22 5.38 16.17
N GLU A 65 -3.51 4.23 16.77
CA GLU A 65 -4.13 4.16 18.11
C GLU A 65 -3.23 4.81 19.18
N ARG A 66 -1.94 4.46 19.20
CA ARG A 66 -0.96 5.01 20.15
C ARG A 66 -0.86 6.54 20.07
N ASP A 67 -0.86 7.10 18.86
CA ASP A 67 -0.64 8.53 18.62
C ASP A 67 -1.95 9.34 18.55
N GLY A 68 -3.10 8.70 18.76
CA GLY A 68 -4.42 9.36 18.73
C GLY A 68 -4.86 9.79 17.32
N CYS A 69 -4.35 9.16 16.27
CA CYS A 69 -4.79 9.35 14.89
C CYS A 69 -6.15 8.68 14.66
N LYS A 70 -6.91 9.17 13.68
CA LYS A 70 -8.23 8.65 13.29
C LYS A 70 -8.17 7.38 12.45
N GLY A 71 -7.01 7.03 11.90
CA GLY A 71 -6.82 5.84 11.10
C GLY A 71 -5.59 5.90 10.20
N VAL A 72 -5.52 4.96 9.25
CA VAL A 72 -4.43 4.84 8.29
C VAL A 72 -4.91 4.98 6.86
N ILE A 73 -4.07 5.55 6.01
CA ILE A 73 -4.28 5.66 4.56
C ILE A 73 -3.19 4.83 3.87
N ILE A 74 -3.56 3.97 2.92
CA ILE A 74 -2.56 3.30 2.08
C ILE A 74 -2.24 4.25 0.91
N THR A 75 -1.12 4.97 1.01
CA THR A 75 -0.79 6.09 0.14
C THR A 75 -0.12 5.70 -1.18
N GLU A 76 0.50 4.53 -1.25
CA GLU A 76 1.16 4.05 -2.47
C GLU A 76 1.18 2.52 -2.47
N PHE A 77 0.45 1.87 -3.37
CA PHE A 77 0.54 0.42 -3.51
C PHE A 77 0.54 -0.06 -4.94
N GLY A 78 1.26 -1.15 -5.20
CA GLY A 78 1.42 -1.72 -6.52
C GLY A 78 2.60 -2.69 -6.60
N VAL A 79 3.19 -2.79 -7.78
CA VAL A 79 4.32 -3.70 -8.06
C VAL A 79 5.53 -2.88 -8.47
N LEU A 80 6.67 -3.14 -7.84
CA LEU A 80 7.93 -2.47 -8.19
C LEU A 80 8.49 -3.04 -9.51
N MET A 81 9.08 -2.17 -10.32
CA MET A 81 9.66 -2.55 -11.62
C MET A 81 10.75 -3.62 -11.48
N GLY A 82 10.86 -4.49 -12.48
CA GLY A 82 11.93 -5.50 -12.58
C GLY A 82 11.55 -6.92 -12.16
N GLY A 83 10.29 -7.16 -11.76
CA GLY A 83 9.77 -8.51 -11.47
C GLY A 83 9.43 -9.32 -12.73
N HIS A 84 9.36 -10.64 -12.56
CA HIS A 84 8.96 -11.61 -13.58
C HIS A 84 7.43 -11.88 -13.60
N TRP A 85 6.66 -10.99 -12.97
CA TRP A 85 5.23 -11.11 -12.77
C TRP A 85 4.44 -10.93 -14.06
N ASN A 86 3.46 -11.80 -14.28
CA ASN A 86 2.49 -11.66 -15.35
C ASN A 86 1.35 -10.70 -14.96
N GLU A 87 0.48 -10.36 -15.92
CA GLU A 87 -0.60 -9.40 -15.70
C GLU A 87 -1.58 -9.80 -14.58
N GLU A 88 -1.83 -11.10 -14.40
CA GLU A 88 -2.72 -11.63 -13.35
C GLU A 88 -2.08 -11.53 -11.98
N GLU A 89 -0.80 -11.84 -11.87
CA GLU A 89 -0.04 -11.71 -10.63
C GLU A 89 0.05 -10.25 -10.19
N ILE A 90 0.25 -9.34 -11.16
CA ILE A 90 0.23 -7.90 -10.90
C ILE A 90 -1.17 -7.47 -10.43
N ALA A 91 -2.24 -7.86 -11.11
CA ALA A 91 -3.60 -7.52 -10.68
C ALA A 91 -3.91 -8.08 -9.28
N ARG A 92 -3.51 -9.32 -9.00
CA ARG A 92 -3.69 -9.94 -7.69
C ARG A 92 -2.94 -9.20 -6.57
N ALA A 93 -1.76 -8.65 -6.85
CA ALA A 93 -1.04 -7.82 -5.88
C ALA A 93 -1.85 -6.59 -5.44
N TYR A 94 -2.50 -5.90 -6.39
CA TYR A 94 -3.39 -4.77 -6.06
C TYR A 94 -4.61 -5.25 -5.26
N GLU A 95 -5.19 -6.38 -5.65
CA GLU A 95 -6.36 -6.95 -4.98
C GLU A 95 -6.07 -7.33 -3.53
N ILE A 96 -4.90 -7.92 -3.24
CA ILE A 96 -4.45 -8.23 -1.88
C ILE A 96 -4.48 -7.00 -0.96
N VAL A 97 -3.99 -5.86 -1.44
CA VAL A 97 -3.97 -4.61 -0.66
C VAL A 97 -5.38 -4.09 -0.42
N LEU A 98 -6.22 -4.12 -1.46
CA LEU A 98 -7.61 -3.66 -1.38
C LEU A 98 -8.45 -4.55 -0.45
N GLU A 99 -8.37 -5.88 -0.59
CA GLU A 99 -9.05 -6.85 0.26
C GLU A 99 -8.69 -6.67 1.73
N LYS A 100 -7.39 -6.59 2.03
CA LYS A 100 -6.91 -6.45 3.41
C LYS A 100 -7.22 -5.09 4.00
N GLY A 101 -7.16 -4.03 3.19
CA GLY A 101 -7.41 -2.68 3.68
C GLY A 101 -8.89 -2.33 3.81
N LYS A 102 -9.81 -3.01 3.10
CA LYS A 102 -11.18 -2.53 2.85
C LYS A 102 -11.93 -2.01 4.09
N ASP A 103 -11.84 -2.71 5.21
CA ASP A 103 -12.53 -2.36 6.46
C ASP A 103 -11.59 -1.79 7.54
N ARG A 104 -10.35 -1.48 7.15
CA ARG A 104 -9.23 -1.18 8.06
C ARG A 104 -8.52 0.13 7.74
N ALA A 105 -8.37 0.45 6.47
CA ALA A 105 -7.82 1.71 5.99
C ALA A 105 -8.95 2.67 5.64
N VAL A 106 -8.74 3.96 5.89
CA VAL A 106 -9.74 5.01 5.57
C VAL A 106 -9.61 5.53 4.15
N GLY A 107 -8.59 5.09 3.41
CA GLY A 107 -8.34 5.54 2.05
C GLY A 107 -7.19 4.81 1.38
N PHE A 108 -7.19 4.87 0.05
CA PHE A 108 -6.26 4.15 -0.83
C PHE A 108 -5.80 5.06 -1.96
N PHE A 109 -4.52 5.00 -2.28
CA PHE A 109 -3.92 5.64 -3.44
C PHE A 109 -3.11 4.57 -4.19
N ALA A 110 -3.68 4.10 -5.29
CA ALA A 110 -3.04 3.13 -6.15
C ALA A 110 -1.83 3.78 -6.84
N PHE A 111 -0.65 3.19 -6.66
CA PHE A 111 0.57 3.70 -7.27
C PHE A 111 0.66 3.24 -8.73
N ARG A 112 0.43 4.17 -9.66
CA ARG A 112 0.57 3.94 -11.11
C ARG A 112 1.73 4.75 -11.65
N PHE A 113 2.76 4.06 -12.15
CA PHE A 113 3.87 4.70 -12.88
C PHE A 113 3.40 5.52 -14.11
N ASN A 114 2.22 5.23 -14.69
CA ASN A 114 1.70 5.91 -15.89
C ASN A 114 0.89 7.20 -15.63
N PHE A 115 0.77 7.73 -14.40
CA PHE A 115 0.07 9.02 -14.20
C PHE A 115 0.84 10.22 -14.74
N LEU A 116 2.16 10.07 -14.85
CA LEU A 116 3.02 10.99 -15.57
C LEU A 116 3.28 10.30 -16.90
N GLU A 117 2.77 10.83 -18.01
CA GLU A 117 3.17 10.48 -19.39
C GLU A 117 4.65 10.83 -19.65
N VAL A 118 5.51 10.63 -18.66
CA VAL A 118 6.93 10.80 -18.76
C VAL A 118 7.45 9.46 -19.23
N ASP A 119 7.60 9.36 -20.55
CA ASP A 119 8.41 8.35 -21.21
C ASP A 119 9.83 8.43 -20.63
N LEU A 120 10.05 7.78 -19.50
CA LEU A 120 11.37 7.61 -18.92
C LEU A 120 12.06 6.53 -19.76
N PRO A 121 13.15 6.86 -20.50
CA PRO A 121 13.81 5.91 -21.37
C PRO A 121 14.25 4.68 -20.57
N GLY A 122 13.70 3.51 -20.91
CA GLY A 122 13.96 2.25 -20.21
C GLY A 122 12.92 1.82 -19.17
N MET A 123 11.89 2.63 -18.90
CA MET A 123 10.77 2.29 -18.02
C MET A 123 9.46 2.11 -18.79
N LEU A 124 9.45 1.23 -19.81
CA LEU A 124 8.21 0.83 -20.49
C LEU A 124 7.35 0.00 -19.53
N VAL A 125 6.53 0.66 -18.73
CA VAL A 125 5.44 0.00 -18.00
C VAL A 125 4.30 -0.16 -19.00
N LYS A 126 4.21 -1.36 -19.60
CA LYS A 126 3.06 -1.72 -20.44
C LYS A 126 1.79 -1.53 -19.62
N GLU A 127 0.78 -0.91 -20.23
CA GLU A 127 -0.55 -0.86 -19.62
C GLU A 127 -0.99 -2.28 -19.24
N ASN A 128 -1.50 -2.44 -18.02
CA ASN A 128 -2.11 -3.69 -17.57
C ASN A 128 -3.64 -3.47 -17.50
N PRO A 129 -4.41 -3.85 -18.53
CA PRO A 129 -5.86 -3.65 -18.58
C PRO A 129 -6.59 -4.26 -17.38
N LYS A 130 -6.17 -5.43 -16.90
CA LYS A 130 -6.77 -6.11 -15.75
C LYS A 130 -6.64 -5.29 -14.47
N THR A 131 -5.45 -4.73 -14.21
CA THR A 131 -5.27 -3.82 -13.07
C THR A 131 -6.12 -2.56 -13.19
N GLN A 132 -6.32 -2.03 -14.41
CA GLN A 132 -7.18 -0.87 -14.61
C GLN A 132 -8.65 -1.18 -14.32
N GLU A 133 -9.13 -2.33 -14.79
CA GLU A 133 -10.49 -2.82 -14.56
C GLU A 133 -10.73 -3.05 -13.07
N LEU A 134 -9.82 -3.76 -12.39
CA LEU A 134 -9.86 -3.98 -10.94
C LEU A 134 -9.93 -2.66 -10.15
N ILE A 135 -9.03 -1.70 -10.42
CA ILE A 135 -9.04 -0.41 -9.72
C ILE A 135 -10.34 0.33 -9.99
N ARG A 136 -10.83 0.32 -11.24
CA ARG A 136 -12.10 0.95 -11.59
C ARG A 136 -13.23 0.33 -10.77
N GLU A 137 -13.42 -0.98 -10.84
CA GLU A 137 -14.46 -1.71 -10.10
C GLU A 137 -14.41 -1.40 -8.60
N TRP A 138 -13.23 -1.45 -7.98
CA TRP A 138 -13.09 -1.18 -6.56
C TRP A 138 -13.46 0.26 -6.15
N PHE A 139 -13.01 1.25 -6.91
CA PHE A 139 -13.28 2.65 -6.60
C PHE A 139 -14.68 3.12 -7.04
N THR A 140 -15.33 2.44 -7.99
CA THR A 140 -16.69 2.80 -8.45
C THR A 140 -17.80 1.98 -7.78
N GLU A 141 -17.53 0.73 -7.38
CA GLU A 141 -18.57 -0.19 -6.91
C GLU A 141 -18.44 -0.59 -5.44
N ILE A 142 -17.22 -0.63 -4.89
CA ILE A 142 -16.96 -1.16 -3.54
C ILE A 142 -16.78 -0.04 -2.49
N LEU A 143 -16.37 1.16 -2.92
CA LEU A 143 -16.39 2.39 -2.12
C LEU A 143 -17.59 3.25 -2.54
N PRO A 144 -18.83 2.90 -2.18
CA PRO A 144 -19.97 3.74 -2.55
C PRO A 144 -19.81 5.13 -1.94
N GLU A 145 -20.16 6.17 -2.70
CA GLU A 145 -20.33 7.53 -2.19
C GLU A 145 -21.14 7.47 -0.89
N GLU A 146 -20.58 8.01 0.20
CA GLU A 146 -21.41 8.39 1.35
C GLU A 146 -22.46 9.39 0.82
N LYS A 147 -23.70 8.91 0.66
CA LYS A 147 -24.86 9.76 0.35
C LYS A 147 -25.33 10.51 1.58
#